data_AF-Q4RD32-F1
#
_entry.id   AF-Q4RD32-F1
#
_cell.length_a   1.000
_cell.length_b   1.000
_cell.length_c   1.000
_cell.angle_alpha   90.00
_cell.angle_beta   90.00
_cell.angle_gamma   90.00
#
_symmetry.space_group_name_H-M   'P 1'
#
loop_
_entity.id
_entity.type
_entity.pdbx_description
1 polymer ?
#
loop_
_entity_poly.entity_id
_entity_poly.type
_entity_poly.pdbx_seq_one_letter_code
_entity_poly.pdbx_strand_id
1 'polypeptide(L)' 'VPGLRKKNLSPGAVETEVRGISGVDLFGVSDAVVKHVLEGHDRGVNWAAFHPSMPLIVSGADDRQVKIWRMNG' A
#
# COMPACT_ATOMS: atom_id res chain seq x y z
N VAL A 1 17.36 -43.58 0.66
CA VAL A 1 16.98 -42.20 1.02
C VAL A 1 18.16 -41.27 0.74
N PRO A 2 18.27 -40.63 -0.44
CA PRO A 2 19.34 -39.68 -0.72
C PRO A 2 18.86 -38.24 -0.50
N GLY A 3 19.63 -37.49 0.29
CA GLY A 3 19.31 -36.14 0.75
C GLY A 3 19.30 -35.07 -0.33
N LEU A 4 18.49 -34.04 -0.09
CA LEU A 4 18.29 -32.90 -0.97
C LEU A 4 19.55 -32.02 -1.01
N ARG A 5 20.22 -31.98 -2.17
CA ARG A 5 21.36 -31.09 -2.44
C ARG A 5 20.86 -29.66 -2.64
N LYS A 6 21.24 -28.75 -1.76
CA LYS A 6 21.01 -27.30 -1.88
C LYS A 6 21.90 -26.74 -3.00
N LYS A 7 21.31 -26.38 -4.15
CA LYS A 7 21.99 -25.66 -5.22
C LYS A 7 21.89 -24.16 -4.92
N ASN A 8 23.02 -23.54 -4.61
CA ASN A 8 23.12 -22.09 -4.51
C ASN A 8 23.02 -21.52 -5.93
N LEU A 9 21.93 -20.83 -6.23
CA LEU A 9 21.81 -20.01 -7.42
C LEU A 9 22.33 -18.61 -7.07
N SER A 10 23.25 -18.10 -7.87
CA SER A 10 23.69 -16.71 -7.83
C SER A 10 22.47 -15.79 -8.05
N PRO A 11 22.31 -14.70 -7.28
CA PRO A 11 21.21 -13.77 -7.48
C PRO A 11 21.49 -12.99 -8.76
N GLY A 12 21.02 -13.47 -9.90
CA GLY A 12 21.38 -12.83 -11.17
C GLY A 12 20.84 -13.45 -12.45
N ALA A 13 19.80 -14.28 -12.42
CA ALA A 13 19.15 -14.72 -13.65
C ALA A 13 17.66 -15.02 -13.38
N VAL A 14 16.86 -13.97 -13.32
CA VAL A 14 15.44 -14.09 -13.67
C VAL A 14 15.25 -13.19 -14.88
N GLU A 15 15.42 -13.76 -16.08
CA GLU A 15 14.97 -13.12 -17.31
C GLU A 15 13.44 -13.14 -17.32
N THR A 16 12.83 -12.14 -16.69
CA THR A 16 11.42 -11.84 -16.90
C THR A 16 11.38 -10.84 -18.03
N GLU A 17 10.98 -11.25 -19.24
CA GLU A 17 10.61 -10.29 -20.28
C GLU A 17 9.34 -9.55 -19.84
N VAL A 18 9.51 -8.52 -18.99
CA VAL A 18 8.51 -7.47 -18.80
C VAL A 18 8.79 -6.42 -19.87
N ARG A 19 8.22 -6.63 -21.06
CA ARG A 19 8.21 -5.61 -22.11
C ARG A 19 7.38 -4.43 -21.62
N GLY A 20 8.05 -3.35 -21.19
CA GLY A 20 7.43 -2.03 -21.12
C GLY A 20 7.46 -1.26 -19.80
N ILE A 21 8.37 -1.54 -18.87
CA ILE A 21 8.60 -0.65 -17.71
C ILE A 21 10.08 -0.37 -17.53
N SER A 22 10.73 0.17 -18.56
CA SER A 22 12.07 0.76 -18.42
C SER A 22 11.93 2.16 -17.81
N GLY A 23 12.04 2.28 -16.49
CA GLY A 23 12.16 3.58 -15.82
C GLY A 23 11.22 3.83 -14.64
N VAL A 24 10.36 2.89 -14.26
CA VAL A 24 9.66 3.00 -12.97
C VAL A 24 10.56 2.38 -11.92
N ASP A 25 11.00 3.22 -10.98
CA ASP A 25 11.61 2.75 -9.76
C ASP A 25 10.53 2.01 -8.96
N LEU A 26 10.34 0.72 -9.29
CA LEU A 26 9.27 -0.13 -8.76
C LEU A 26 9.31 -0.23 -7.22
N PHE A 27 10.47 0.08 -6.64
CA PHE A 27 10.71 0.15 -5.20
C PHE A 27 11.47 1.42 -4.82
N GLY A 28 11.25 2.52 -5.55
CA GLY A 28 11.93 3.76 -5.24
C GLY A 28 11.74 4.11 -3.78
N VAL A 29 12.83 4.53 -3.14
CA VAL A 29 12.85 4.98 -1.74
C VAL A 29 11.96 6.21 -1.68
N SER A 30 10.67 5.95 -1.57
CA SER A 30 9.62 6.95 -1.58
C SER A 30 9.49 7.41 -0.15
N ASP A 31 10.01 8.59 0.14
CA ASP A 31 9.80 9.19 1.45
C ASP A 31 8.30 9.47 1.63
N ALA A 32 7.68 8.80 2.60
CA ALA A 32 6.29 9.02 2.96
C ALA A 32 6.22 10.15 3.99
N VAL A 33 5.54 11.24 3.62
CA VAL A 33 5.25 12.37 4.53
C VAL A 33 3.77 12.37 4.88
N VAL A 34 3.46 12.56 6.17
CA VAL A 34 2.07 12.67 6.64
C VAL A 34 1.47 13.98 6.12
N LYS A 35 0.45 13.90 5.27
CA LYS A 35 -0.26 15.08 4.75
C LYS A 35 -1.38 15.57 5.68
N HIS A 36 -2.15 14.65 6.23
CA HIS A 36 -3.29 14.96 7.11
C HIS A 36 -3.45 13.90 8.20
N VAL A 37 -3.97 14.32 9.36
CA VAL A 37 -4.43 13.45 10.44
C VAL A 37 -5.94 13.66 10.59
N LEU A 38 -6.70 12.57 10.54
CA LEU A 38 -8.17 12.59 10.61
C LEU A 38 -8.61 12.06 11.97
N GLU A 39 -8.90 12.97 12.90
CA GLU A 39 -9.25 12.62 14.29
C GLU A 39 -10.76 12.63 14.51
N GLY A 40 -11.28 11.61 15.19
CA GLY A 40 -12.65 11.65 15.69
C GLY A 40 -13.38 10.32 15.82
N HIS A 41 -12.78 9.18 15.44
CA HIS A 41 -13.32 7.88 15.83
C HIS A 41 -12.99 7.61 17.30
N ASP A 42 -13.96 7.10 18.06
CA ASP A 42 -13.80 6.85 19.50
C ASP A 42 -13.24 5.44 19.79
N ARG A 43 -13.05 4.63 18.74
CA ARG A 43 -12.51 3.25 18.77
C ARG A 43 -11.63 2.97 17.56
N GLY A 44 -11.05 1.77 17.51
CA GLY A 44 -10.15 1.34 16.43
C GLY A 44 -10.80 1.41 15.04
N VAL A 45 -10.10 2.08 14.12
CA VAL A 45 -10.45 2.13 12.70
C VAL A 45 -10.00 0.82 12.05
N ASN A 46 -10.90 0.14 11.36
CA ASN A 46 -10.65 -1.15 10.73
C ASN A 46 -10.77 -1.10 9.20
N TRP A 47 -11.31 -0.01 8.64
CA TRP A 47 -11.48 0.16 7.20
C TRP A 47 -11.34 1.63 6.77
N ALA A 48 -10.75 1.84 5.59
CA ALA A 48 -10.69 3.14 4.93
C ALA A 48 -10.73 2.99 3.41
N ALA A 49 -11.35 3.95 2.72
CA ALA A 49 -11.43 4.00 1.27
C ALA A 49 -11.38 5.44 0.74
N PHE A 50 -10.73 5.63 -0.41
CA PHE A 50 -10.73 6.89 -1.14
C PHE A 50 -11.84 6.88 -2.18
N HIS A 51 -12.56 7.99 -2.31
CA HIS A 51 -13.51 8.15 -3.41
C HIS A 51 -12.74 8.29 -4.75
N PRO A 52 -13.18 7.62 -5.83
CA PRO A 52 -12.40 7.55 -7.08
C PRO A 52 -12.25 8.88 -7.84
N SER A 53 -13.14 9.84 -7.61
CA SER A 53 -13.15 11.11 -8.36
C SER A 53 -13.29 12.38 -7.53
N MET A 54 -13.63 12.25 -6.24
CA MET A 54 -13.90 13.40 -5.37
C MET A 54 -12.88 13.36 -4.24
N PRO A 55 -12.52 14.53 -3.67
CA PRO A 55 -11.56 14.59 -2.58
C PRO A 55 -12.19 14.16 -1.26
N LEU A 56 -12.66 12.91 -1.20
CA LEU A 56 -13.36 12.32 -0.07
C LEU A 56 -12.64 11.06 0.39
N ILE A 57 -12.55 10.91 1.71
CA ILE A 57 -12.12 9.68 2.38
C ILE A 57 -13.30 9.19 3.21
N VAL A 58 -13.52 7.89 3.19
CA VAL A 58 -14.49 7.21 4.05
C VAL A 58 -13.73 6.29 5.00
N SER A 59 -14.04 6.34 6.29
CA SER A 59 -13.50 5.44 7.30
C SER A 59 -14.60 4.76 8.10
N GLY A 60 -14.38 3.50 8.47
CA GLY A 60 -15.25 2.71 9.34
C GLY A 60 -14.49 2.21 10.57
N ALA A 61 -15.14 2.22 11.72
CA ALA A 61 -14.53 1.84 12.99
C ALA A 61 -15.50 1.06 13.90
N ASP A 62 -14.95 0.51 14.99
CA ASP A 62 -15.71 -0.26 15.98
C ASP A 62 -16.63 0.62 16.86
N ASP A 63 -16.57 1.94 16.72
CA ASP A 63 -17.48 2.91 17.35
C ASP A 63 -18.87 2.93 16.70
N ARG A 64 -19.10 2.05 15.72
CA ARG A 64 -20.35 1.92 14.93
C ARG A 64 -20.64 3.15 14.10
N GLN A 65 -19.63 3.94 13.77
CA GLN A 65 -19.74 5.10 12.91
C GLN A 65 -19.00 4.87 11.59
N VAL A 66 -19.54 5.49 10.55
CA VAL A 66 -18.83 5.73 9.30
C VAL A 66 -18.61 7.24 9.21
N LYS A 67 -17.36 7.66 9.04
CA LYS A 67 -17.01 9.08 8.91
C LYS A 67 -16.58 9.39 7.48
N ILE A 68 -17.03 10.54 6.99
CA ILE A 68 -16.67 11.06 5.67
C ILE A 68 -15.85 12.32 5.87
N TRP A 69 -14.67 12.35 5.27
CA TRP A 69 -13.71 13.44 5.38
C TRP A 69 -13.53 14.10 4.03
N ARG A 70 -13.42 15.44 4.02
CA ARG A 70 -12.99 16.18 2.83
C ARG A 70 -11.49 16.40 2.89
N MET A 71 -10.81 16.05 1.80
CA MET A 71 -9.41 16.41 1.59
C MET A 71 -9.38 17.82 1.01
N ASN A 72 -8.91 18.78 1.80
CA ASN A 72 -8.59 20.11 1.26
C ASN A 72 -7.13 20.08 0.80
N GLY A 73 -6.90 20.63 -0.40
CA GLY A 73 -5.61 20.58 -1.10
C GLY A 73 -4.48 21.26 -0.35
#